data_AF-A0A2K9AEW1-F1
#
_entry.id   AF-A0A2K9AEW1-F1
#
_cell.length_a   1.000
_cell.length_b   1.000
_cell.length_c   1.000
_cell.angle_alpha   90.00
_cell.angle_beta   90.00
_cell.angle_gamma   90.00
#
_symmetry.space_group_name_H-M   'P 1'
#
loop_
_entity.id
_entity.type
_entity.pdbx_description
1 polymer ?
#
loop_
_entity_poly.entity_id
_entity_poly.type
_entity_poly.pdbx_seq_one_letter_code
_entity_poly.pdbx_strand_id
1 'polypeptide(L)'
;MRNFTFDNEDNILAYYRDPDNRPLAFPQSDDIWKIFQSTNDEELWKTWKNSSSKADLPPDFYNDDFELMMEVMRFDDQATNSGKTHATKAKENQMLEQLRELGVKEDFPNLKQILLLGNSDLTTDDDHNFARYRDNFARVVLKHAKKVEQYILARQC
;
A
#
# COMPACT_ATOMS: atom_id res chain seq x y z
N MET A 1 13.43 13.06 0.41
CA MET A 1 12.56 13.69 -0.62
C MET A 1 11.63 12.57 -1.06
N ARG A 2 10.35 12.67 -0.68
CA ARG A 2 9.41 11.57 -0.38
C ARG A 2 9.95 10.58 0.67
N ASN A 3 9.73 10.89 1.95
CA ASN A 3 10.02 9.94 3.05
C ASN A 3 8.79 9.13 3.47
N PHE A 4 7.61 9.47 2.95
CA PHE A 4 6.39 8.72 3.21
C PHE A 4 5.58 8.63 1.92
N THR A 5 5.78 7.54 1.20
CA THR A 5 4.94 7.14 0.07
C THR A 5 4.44 5.74 0.31
N PHE A 6 3.25 5.44 -0.18
CA PHE A 6 2.73 4.07 -0.27
C PHE A 6 3.33 3.33 -1.48
N ASP A 7 4.63 3.50 -1.70
CA ASP A 7 5.38 2.96 -2.83
C ASP A 7 5.75 1.49 -2.61
N ASN A 8 6.07 1.11 -1.38
CA ASN A 8 6.32 -0.27 -0.97
C ASN A 8 5.43 -0.71 0.19
N GLU A 9 5.38 -2.02 0.40
CA GLU A 9 4.51 -2.70 1.34
C GLU A 9 4.90 -2.40 2.81
N ASP A 10 6.20 -2.23 3.11
CA ASP A 10 6.69 -1.83 4.44
C ASP A 10 6.17 -0.45 4.86
N ASN A 11 6.26 0.54 3.97
CA ASN A 11 5.79 1.90 4.23
C ASN A 11 4.28 1.94 4.47
N ILE A 12 3.54 1.10 3.74
CA ILE A 12 2.09 0.95 3.92
C ILE A 12 1.80 0.38 5.30
N LEU A 13 2.44 -0.72 5.68
CA LEU A 13 2.21 -1.33 6.99
C LEU A 13 2.65 -0.43 8.14
N ALA A 14 3.82 0.22 8.04
CA ALA A 14 4.29 1.15 9.06
C ALA A 14 3.26 2.24 9.36
N TYR A 15 2.60 2.77 8.33
CA TYR A 15 1.55 3.76 8.50
C TYR A 15 0.31 3.22 9.20
N TYR A 16 -0.19 2.05 8.79
CA TYR A 16 -1.39 1.47 9.41
C TYR A 16 -1.14 0.91 10.82
N ARG A 17 0.12 0.62 11.15
CA ARG A 17 0.53 0.21 12.50
C ARG A 17 0.61 1.39 13.47
N ASP A 18 0.78 2.60 12.96
CA ASP A 18 0.78 3.83 13.77
C ASP A 18 -0.55 3.97 14.55
N PRO A 19 -0.50 4.12 15.88
CA PRO A 19 -1.68 4.33 16.72
C PRO A 19 -2.58 5.50 16.30
N ASP A 20 -2.04 6.51 15.60
CA ASP A 20 -2.77 7.69 15.13
C ASP A 20 -3.51 7.43 13.81
N ASN A 21 -3.14 6.38 13.07
CA ASN A 21 -3.67 6.03 11.75
C ASN A 21 -4.48 4.72 11.76
N ARG A 22 -4.95 4.31 12.94
CA ARG A 22 -5.57 2.98 13.14
C ARG A 22 -6.65 2.69 12.10
N PRO A 23 -6.59 1.52 11.44
CA PRO A 23 -7.67 1.09 10.57
C PRO A 23 -8.97 0.92 11.36
N LEU A 24 -10.09 1.15 10.67
CA LEU A 24 -11.45 0.92 11.15
C LEU A 24 -11.73 -0.60 11.20
N ALA A 25 -11.01 -1.32 12.06
CA ALA A 25 -11.25 -2.73 12.34
C ALA A 25 -11.65 -2.86 13.81
N PHE A 26 -12.96 -3.00 14.06
CA PHE A 26 -13.44 -3.43 15.37
C PHE A 26 -13.22 -4.95 15.47
N PRO A 27 -12.40 -5.45 16.41
CA PRO A 27 -12.22 -6.88 16.59
C PRO A 27 -13.57 -7.48 17.01
N GLN A 28 -14.13 -8.34 16.16
CA GLN A 28 -15.41 -9.01 16.43
C GLN A 28 -15.22 -10.36 17.14
N SER A 29 -13.97 -10.78 17.36
CA SER A 29 -13.60 -12.01 18.05
C SER A 29 -12.19 -11.92 18.65
N ASP A 30 -11.90 -12.81 19.60
CA ASP A 30 -10.57 -12.94 20.21
C ASP A 30 -9.48 -13.29 19.18
N ASP A 31 -9.82 -14.04 18.13
CA ASP A 31 -8.86 -14.40 17.08
C ASP A 31 -8.49 -13.20 16.22
N ILE A 32 -9.46 -12.34 15.88
CA ILE A 32 -9.19 -11.08 15.18
C ILE A 32 -8.33 -10.16 16.06
N TRP A 33 -8.60 -10.14 17.38
CA TRP A 33 -7.80 -9.37 18.32
C TRP A 33 -6.35 -9.84 18.38
N LYS A 34 -6.10 -11.16 18.41
CA LYS A 34 -4.74 -11.73 18.39
C LYS A 34 -3.99 -11.35 17.11
N ILE A 35 -4.66 -11.43 15.95
CA ILE A 35 -4.06 -11.00 14.67
C ILE A 35 -3.69 -9.52 14.76
N PHE A 36 -4.62 -8.66 15.19
CA PHE A 36 -4.35 -7.23 15.36
C PHE A 36 -3.19 -6.95 16.31
N GLN A 37 -3.14 -7.63 17.46
CA GLN A 37 -2.02 -7.50 18.41
C GLN A 37 -0.70 -7.93 17.78
N SER A 38 -0.69 -9.06 17.06
CA SER A 38 0.53 -9.56 16.42
C SER A 38 1.10 -8.59 15.38
N THR A 39 0.26 -7.77 14.74
CA THR A 39 0.69 -6.79 13.75
C THR A 39 0.97 -5.42 14.34
N ASN A 40 0.29 -5.00 15.41
CA ASN A 40 0.37 -3.63 15.93
C ASN A 40 1.24 -3.47 17.18
N ASP A 41 1.55 -4.55 17.90
CA ASP A 41 2.54 -4.52 18.98
C ASP A 41 3.96 -4.51 18.40
N GLU A 42 4.83 -3.63 18.90
CA GLU A 42 6.19 -3.47 18.36
C GLU A 42 7.12 -4.65 18.65
N GLU A 43 6.94 -5.34 19.78
CA GLU A 43 7.74 -6.52 20.10
C GLU A 43 7.27 -7.73 19.31
N LEU A 44 5.95 -7.90 19.17
CA LEU A 44 5.39 -8.97 18.32
C LEU A 44 5.68 -8.75 16.84
N TRP A 45 5.71 -7.49 16.37
CA TRP A 45 6.04 -7.21 14.98
C TRP A 45 7.45 -7.68 14.59
N LYS A 46 8.41 -7.64 15.51
CA LYS A 46 9.79 -8.11 15.24
C LYS A 46 9.86 -9.59 14.87
N THR A 47 8.83 -10.39 15.17
CA THR A 47 8.78 -11.81 14.79
C THR A 47 8.23 -12.01 13.37
N TRP A 48 7.69 -10.98 12.74
CA TRP A 48 7.29 -11.01 11.34
C TRP A 48 8.49 -10.91 10.41
N LYS A 49 8.46 -11.70 9.33
CA LYS A 49 9.46 -11.72 8.28
C LYS A 49 8.89 -11.05 7.03
N ASN A 50 9.63 -10.09 6.48
CA ASN A 50 9.31 -9.46 5.21
C ASN A 50 9.85 -10.32 4.05
N SER A 51 8.96 -10.65 3.12
CA SER A 51 9.19 -11.37 1.87
C SER A 51 8.48 -10.68 0.69
N SER A 52 8.28 -9.37 0.78
CA SER A 52 7.56 -8.55 -0.20
C SER A 52 8.42 -8.12 -1.40
N SER A 53 9.64 -8.65 -1.52
CA SER A 53 10.52 -8.33 -2.65
C SER A 53 9.98 -8.97 -3.94
N LYS A 54 10.20 -8.31 -5.08
CA LYS A 54 9.74 -8.82 -6.40
C LYS A 54 10.28 -10.20 -6.79
N ALA A 55 11.39 -10.63 -6.18
CA ALA A 55 12.04 -11.91 -6.46
C ALA A 55 11.53 -13.03 -5.55
N ASP A 56 10.85 -12.69 -4.46
CA ASP A 56 10.41 -13.65 -3.46
C ASP A 56 9.06 -14.26 -3.85
N LEU A 57 8.80 -15.47 -3.38
CA LEU A 57 7.49 -16.09 -3.49
C LEU A 57 6.56 -15.46 -2.44
N PRO A 58 5.25 -15.34 -2.74
CA PRO A 58 4.30 -14.88 -1.74
C PRO A 58 4.28 -15.82 -0.52
N PRO A 59 3.92 -15.33 0.68
CA PRO A 59 3.30 -14.02 0.97
C PRO A 59 4.27 -12.84 1.07
N ASP A 60 3.75 -11.61 1.03
CA ASP A 60 4.52 -10.39 1.33
C ASP A 60 5.13 -10.42 2.74
N PHE A 61 4.39 -10.93 3.73
CA PHE A 61 4.86 -11.10 5.10
C PHE A 61 4.35 -12.40 5.69
N TYR A 62 5.14 -13.00 6.59
CA TYR A 62 4.72 -14.18 7.33
C TYR A 62 5.28 -14.18 8.75
N ASN A 63 4.63 -14.96 9.61
CA ASN A 63 5.02 -15.15 10.99
C ASN A 63 4.83 -16.62 11.36
N ASP A 64 5.93 -17.31 11.61
CA ASP A 64 5.90 -18.75 11.92
C ASP A 64 5.34 -19.01 13.32
N ASP A 65 5.60 -18.12 14.28
CA ASP A 65 5.16 -18.27 15.68
C ASP A 65 3.64 -18.19 15.80
N PHE A 66 3.01 -17.30 15.02
CA PHE A 66 1.54 -17.16 14.97
C PHE A 66 0.89 -18.01 13.87
N GLU A 67 1.69 -18.71 13.05
CA GLU A 67 1.24 -19.42 11.85
C GLU A 67 0.45 -18.52 10.87
N LEU A 68 0.79 -17.23 10.79
CA LEU A 68 0.09 -16.23 9.98
C LEU A 68 0.85 -15.88 8.69
N MET A 69 0.08 -15.51 7.67
CA MET A 69 0.56 -14.96 6.40
C MET A 69 -0.23 -13.71 6.07
N MET A 70 0.44 -12.72 5.48
CA MET A 70 -0.15 -11.42 5.17
C MET A 70 0.29 -10.95 3.77
N GLU A 71 -0.68 -10.37 3.06
CA GLU A 71 -0.53 -9.81 1.73
C GLU A 71 -1.03 -8.37 1.73
N VAL A 72 -0.22 -7.47 1.20
CA VAL A 72 -0.50 -6.05 1.13
C VAL A 72 -1.03 -5.73 -0.26
N MET A 73 -2.35 -5.78 -0.40
CA MET A 73 -3.04 -5.49 -1.65
C MET A 73 -3.39 -4.00 -1.79
N ARG A 74 -3.12 -3.44 -2.97
CA ARG A 74 -3.47 -2.06 -3.34
C ARG A 74 -4.47 -2.05 -4.50
N PHE A 75 -5.54 -1.27 -4.35
CA PHE A 75 -6.52 -1.04 -5.41
C PHE A 75 -7.11 0.36 -5.28
N ASP A 76 -7.34 1.01 -6.43
CA ASP A 76 -8.00 2.30 -6.58
C ASP A 76 -9.02 2.23 -7.73
N ASP A 77 -9.77 3.31 -7.98
CA ASP A 77 -10.73 3.44 -9.08
C ASP A 77 -10.11 3.97 -10.39
N GLN A 78 -8.82 4.26 -10.38
CA GLN A 78 -8.06 4.84 -11.48
C GLN A 78 -7.11 3.83 -12.17
N ALA A 79 -6.96 2.62 -11.61
CA ALA A 79 -6.10 1.58 -12.15
C ALA A 79 -6.68 0.94 -13.42
N THR A 80 -6.14 1.36 -14.57
CA THR A 80 -6.49 0.80 -15.88
C THR A 80 -5.59 -0.37 -16.29
N ASN A 81 -6.16 -1.35 -17.01
CA ASN A 81 -5.45 -2.54 -17.50
C ASN A 81 -4.32 -2.23 -18.50
N SER A 82 -4.33 -1.03 -19.08
CA SER A 82 -3.45 -0.64 -20.20
C SER A 82 -2.30 0.28 -19.77
N GLY A 83 -2.06 0.42 -18.46
CA GLY A 83 -1.03 1.34 -17.97
C GLY A 83 -1.33 2.81 -18.29
N LYS A 84 -2.60 3.18 -18.57
CA LYS A 84 -2.96 4.59 -18.69
C LYS A 84 -2.68 5.25 -17.35
N THR A 85 -1.81 6.25 -17.41
CA THR A 85 -1.36 7.09 -16.32
C THR A 85 -2.53 7.64 -15.55
N HIS A 86 -2.57 7.36 -14.26
CA HIS A 86 -3.45 7.98 -13.28
C HIS A 86 -3.31 9.51 -13.41
N ALA A 87 -4.35 10.17 -13.93
CA ALA A 87 -4.26 11.56 -14.41
C ALA A 87 -3.77 12.51 -13.31
N THR A 88 -4.29 12.33 -12.10
CA THR A 88 -3.86 13.03 -10.88
C THR A 88 -2.37 12.82 -10.58
N LYS A 89 -1.88 11.57 -10.55
CA LYS A 89 -0.46 11.27 -10.30
C LYS A 89 0.45 11.82 -11.39
N ALA A 90 0.00 11.81 -12.65
CA ALA A 90 0.76 12.40 -13.76
C ALA A 90 0.95 13.91 -13.55
N LYS A 91 -0.11 14.62 -13.14
CA LYS A 91 -0.04 16.05 -12.82
C LYS A 91 0.77 16.34 -11.55
N GLU A 92 0.62 15.54 -10.50
CA GLU A 92 1.46 15.66 -9.30
C GLU A 92 2.95 15.50 -9.63
N ASN A 93 3.31 14.53 -10.46
CA ASN A 93 4.69 14.34 -10.90
C ASN A 93 5.18 15.53 -11.72
N GLN A 94 4.35 16.05 -12.64
CA GLN A 94 4.69 17.26 -13.40
C GLN A 94 4.93 18.46 -12.48
N MET A 95 4.05 18.70 -11.51
CA MET A 95 4.19 19.78 -10.53
C MET A 95 5.45 19.60 -9.66
N LEU A 96 5.76 18.36 -9.27
CA LEU A 96 6.97 18.06 -8.50
C LEU A 96 8.25 18.38 -9.29
N GLU A 97 8.29 18.02 -10.58
CA GLU A 97 9.40 18.34 -11.46
C GLU A 97 9.56 19.85 -11.63
N GLN A 98 8.47 20.60 -11.79
CA GLN A 98 8.49 22.06 -11.83
C GLN A 98 9.07 22.67 -10.55
N LEU A 99 8.68 22.17 -9.37
CA LEU A 99 9.24 22.64 -8.10
C LEU A 99 10.72 22.30 -7.95
N ARG A 100 11.17 21.18 -8.53
CA ARG A 100 12.59 20.82 -8.58
C ARG A 100 13.37 21.76 -9.48
N GLU A 101 12.83 22.11 -10.65
CA GLU A 101 13.44 23.07 -11.58
C GLU A 101 13.51 24.48 -11.01
N LEU A 102 12.55 24.86 -10.16
CA LEU A 102 12.51 26.16 -9.47
C LEU A 102 13.46 26.27 -8.27
N GLY A 103 14.16 25.21 -7.90
CA GLY A 103 15.13 25.26 -6.79
C GLY A 103 14.50 25.31 -5.40
N VAL A 104 13.25 24.88 -5.25
CA VAL A 104 12.49 24.99 -3.98
C VAL A 104 13.19 24.25 -2.83
N LYS A 105 13.95 23.20 -3.12
CA LYS A 105 14.68 22.47 -2.08
C LYS A 105 15.87 23.26 -1.56
N GLU A 106 16.55 23.97 -2.45
CA GLU A 106 17.70 24.81 -2.18
C GLU A 106 17.26 26.05 -1.37
N ASP A 107 16.10 26.62 -1.71
CA ASP A 107 15.52 27.76 -1.01
C ASP A 107 15.01 27.41 0.40
N PHE A 108 14.58 26.16 0.60
CA PHE A 108 14.04 25.67 1.87
C PHE A 108 14.81 24.43 2.38
N PRO A 109 16.02 24.59 2.93
CA PRO A 109 16.88 23.48 3.34
C PRO A 109 16.28 22.60 4.45
N ASN A 110 15.33 23.13 5.23
CA ASN A 110 14.61 22.40 6.28
C ASN A 110 13.29 21.77 5.79
N LEU A 111 13.01 21.82 4.49
CA LEU A 111 11.79 21.27 3.90
C LEU A 111 11.77 19.75 4.02
N LYS A 112 10.88 19.24 4.88
CA LYS A 112 10.72 17.79 5.10
C LYS A 112 9.88 17.12 4.01
N GLN A 113 8.83 17.78 3.55
CA GLN A 113 7.88 17.24 2.59
C GLN A 113 7.18 18.31 1.76
N ILE A 114 6.76 17.93 0.54
CA ILE A 114 5.87 18.72 -0.32
C ILE A 114 4.66 17.83 -0.59
N LEU A 115 3.47 18.34 -0.26
CA LEU A 115 2.19 17.70 -0.58
C LEU A 115 1.58 18.46 -1.76
N LEU A 116 1.29 17.73 -2.83
CA LEU A 116 0.70 18.27 -4.06
C LEU A 116 -0.65 17.61 -4.27
N LEU A 117 -1.63 18.41 -4.66
CA LEU A 117 -2.92 17.93 -5.11
C LEU A 117 -3.05 18.27 -6.59
N GLY A 118 -2.87 17.26 -7.43
CA GLY A 118 -3.05 17.41 -8.87
C GLY A 118 -4.54 17.49 -9.21
N ASN A 119 -5.02 18.61 -9.73
CA ASN A 119 -6.37 18.65 -10.32
C ASN A 119 -6.34 17.89 -11.64
N SER A 120 -7.03 16.75 -11.77
CA SER A 120 -7.05 15.92 -12.98
C SER A 120 -7.70 16.60 -14.20
N ASP A 121 -8.46 17.68 -14.01
CA ASP A 121 -9.40 18.30 -14.98
C ASP A 121 -10.49 17.35 -15.50
N LEU A 122 -10.64 16.18 -14.89
CA LEU A 122 -11.70 15.23 -15.22
C LEU A 122 -13.00 15.58 -14.50
N THR A 123 -14.13 15.12 -15.05
CA THR A 123 -15.40 15.17 -14.31
C THR A 123 -15.35 14.22 -13.12
N THR A 124 -16.18 14.44 -12.10
CA THR A 124 -16.22 13.54 -10.93
C THR A 124 -16.48 12.09 -11.32
N ASP A 125 -17.36 11.81 -12.28
CA ASP A 125 -17.67 10.43 -12.69
C ASP A 125 -16.53 9.77 -13.48
N ASP A 126 -15.68 10.60 -14.11
CA ASP A 126 -14.48 10.16 -14.81
C ASP A 126 -13.28 10.00 -13.89
N ASP A 127 -13.18 10.82 -12.84
CA ASP A 127 -12.10 10.78 -11.84
C ASP A 127 -12.41 9.87 -10.65
N HIS A 128 -13.69 9.59 -10.40
CA HIS A 128 -14.15 8.73 -9.32
C HIS A 128 -15.25 7.79 -9.77
N ASN A 129 -15.00 6.50 -9.68
CA ASN A 129 -15.92 5.52 -10.23
C ASN A 129 -15.95 4.21 -9.43
N PHE A 130 -17.05 4.00 -8.70
CA PHE A 130 -17.23 2.81 -7.88
C PHE A 130 -17.21 1.50 -8.68
N ALA A 131 -17.73 1.50 -9.91
CA ALA A 131 -17.67 0.29 -10.74
C ALA A 131 -16.22 -0.05 -11.10
N ARG A 132 -15.41 0.94 -11.47
CA ARG A 132 -13.96 0.74 -11.72
C ARG A 132 -13.24 0.28 -10.46
N TYR A 133 -13.54 0.87 -9.31
CA TYR A 133 -13.00 0.44 -8.01
C TYR A 133 -13.28 -1.04 -7.74
N ARG A 134 -14.56 -1.43 -7.81
CA ARG A 134 -15.02 -2.80 -7.56
C ARG A 134 -14.37 -3.78 -8.52
N ASP A 135 -14.31 -3.44 -9.81
CA ASP A 135 -13.75 -4.31 -10.83
C ASP A 135 -12.22 -4.46 -10.64
N ASN A 136 -11.52 -3.39 -10.25
CA ASN A 136 -10.11 -3.47 -9.88
C ASN A 136 -9.89 -4.30 -8.60
N PHE A 137 -10.69 -4.08 -7.56
CA PHE A 137 -10.66 -4.87 -6.33
C PHE A 137 -10.79 -6.37 -6.64
N ALA A 138 -11.83 -6.75 -7.40
CA ALA A 138 -12.05 -8.14 -7.78
C ALA A 138 -10.86 -8.70 -8.57
N ARG A 139 -10.31 -7.93 -9.51
CA ARG A 139 -9.13 -8.33 -10.29
C ARG A 139 -7.90 -8.58 -9.41
N VAL A 140 -7.61 -7.68 -8.47
CA VAL A 140 -6.48 -7.81 -7.54
C VAL A 140 -6.67 -9.05 -6.67
N VAL A 141 -7.81 -9.17 -5.98
CA VAL A 141 -8.08 -10.31 -5.10
C VAL A 141 -8.02 -11.64 -5.84
N LEU A 142 -8.64 -11.74 -7.03
CA LEU A 142 -8.60 -12.96 -7.83
C LEU A 142 -7.20 -13.31 -8.34
N LYS A 143 -6.34 -12.31 -8.59
CA LYS A 143 -4.94 -12.54 -8.95
C LYS A 143 -4.17 -13.19 -7.79
N HIS A 144 -4.38 -12.75 -6.56
CA HIS A 144 -3.76 -13.37 -5.38
C HIS A 144 -4.37 -14.75 -5.08
N ALA A 145 -5.69 -14.91 -5.21
CA ALA A 145 -6.36 -16.19 -5.03
C ALA A 145 -5.82 -17.30 -5.96
N LYS A 146 -5.47 -16.96 -7.21
CA LYS A 146 -4.84 -17.91 -8.16
C LYS A 146 -3.45 -18.37 -7.74
N LYS A 147 -2.78 -17.64 -6.85
CA LYS A 147 -1.44 -17.97 -6.36
C LYS A 147 -1.46 -18.80 -5.08
N VAL A 148 -2.64 -19.14 -4.52
CA VAL A 148 -2.77 -19.87 -3.24
C VAL A 148 -1.87 -21.11 -3.16
N GLU A 149 -1.72 -21.86 -4.26
CA GLU A 149 -0.80 -23.02 -4.31
C GLU A 149 0.66 -22.65 -4.01
N GLN A 150 1.11 -21.46 -4.42
CA GLN A 150 2.46 -20.96 -4.14
C GLN A 150 2.66 -20.67 -2.66
N TYR A 151 1.62 -20.19 -1.96
CA TYR A 151 1.67 -19.99 -0.50
C TYR A 151 1.82 -21.31 0.25
N ILE A 152 1.23 -22.40 -0.27
CA ILE A 152 1.34 -23.74 0.30
C ILE A 152 2.76 -24.29 0.10
N LEU A 153 3.36 -24.09 -1.08
CA LEU A 153 4.71 -24.54 -1.40
C LEU A 153 5.79 -23.79 -0.61
N ALA A 154 5.59 -22.48 -0.36
CA ALA A 154 6.52 -21.67 0.44
C ALA A 154 6.69 -22.18 1.88
N ARG A 155 5.74 -22.94 2.43
CA ARG A 155 5.83 -23.57 3.77
C ARG A 155 6.62 -24.88 3.83
N GLN A 156 7.08 -25.43 2.69
CA GLN A 156 7.76 -26.73 2.63
C GLN A 156 9.30 -26.64 2.58
N CYS A 157 9.86 -25.44 2.64
CA CYS A 157 11.30 -25.16 2.70
C CYS A 157 11.68 -24.61 4.07
#